data_AF-A0A455UGD0-F1
#
_entry.id   AF-A0A455UGD0-F1
#
_cell.length_a   1.000
_cell.length_b   1.000
_cell.length_c   1.000
_cell.angle_alpha   90.00
_cell.angle_beta   90.00
_cell.angle_gamma   90.00
#
_symmetry.space_group_name_H-M   'P 1'
#
loop_
_entity.id
_entity.type
_entity.pdbx_description
1 polymer ?
#
loop_
_entity_poly.entity_id
_entity_poly.type
_entity_poly.pdbx_seq_one_letter_code
_entity_poly.pdbx_strand_id
1 'polypeptide(L)'
;MIPETLLQRFQLPGLHASLHLLHQPPPDVNIEQLSGGHHPATRRLALEELLAHQLSLREVRLRIQADGAPTLPSGRSLQARFLAQLPLH
;
A
#
# COMPACT_ATOMS: atom_id res chain seq x y z
N MET A 1 -1.10 -6.61 -12.09
CA MET A 1 -0.17 -6.82 -13.24
C MET A 1 0.99 -5.84 -13.11
N ILE A 2 2.17 -6.31 -12.71
CA ILE A 2 3.38 -5.49 -12.65
C ILE A 2 3.95 -5.32 -14.07
N PRO A 3 4.26 -4.08 -14.52
CA PRO A 3 4.94 -3.83 -15.78
C PRO A 3 6.26 -4.59 -15.91
N GLU A 4 6.56 -5.07 -17.11
CA GLU A 4 7.76 -5.88 -17.37
C GLU A 4 9.07 -5.13 -17.06
N THR A 5 9.11 -3.82 -17.28
CA THR A 5 10.24 -2.96 -16.91
C THR A 5 10.54 -2.98 -15.40
N LEU A 6 9.51 -3.07 -14.56
CA LEU A 6 9.67 -3.16 -13.10
C LEU A 6 10.09 -4.57 -12.69
N LEU A 7 9.58 -5.61 -13.36
CA LEU A 7 10.02 -6.98 -13.12
C LEU A 7 11.52 -7.13 -13.40
N GLN A 8 12.01 -6.59 -14.52
CA GLN A 8 13.44 -6.59 -14.84
C GLN A 8 14.26 -5.77 -13.84
N ARG A 9 13.80 -4.57 -13.50
CA ARG A 9 14.49 -3.68 -12.55
C ARG A 9 14.70 -4.33 -11.17
N PHE A 10 13.70 -5.05 -10.68
CA PHE A 10 13.74 -5.69 -9.35
C PHE A 10 14.11 -7.18 -9.40
N GLN A 11 14.45 -7.71 -10.58
CA GLN A 11 14.80 -9.11 -10.81
C GLN A 11 13.72 -10.06 -10.28
N LEU A 12 12.46 -9.70 -10.51
CA LEU A 12 11.30 -10.46 -10.05
C LEU A 12 10.87 -11.48 -11.11
N PRO A 13 10.63 -12.74 -10.73
CA PRO A 13 10.12 -13.76 -11.65
C PRO A 13 8.70 -13.44 -12.10
N GLY A 14 8.23 -14.09 -13.18
CA GLY A 14 6.85 -14.02 -13.65
C GLY A 14 5.82 -14.55 -12.64
N LEU A 15 4.56 -14.12 -12.75
CA LEU A 15 3.51 -14.49 -11.77
C LEU A 15 3.32 -16.00 -11.67
N HIS A 16 3.13 -16.65 -12.81
CA HIS A 16 2.93 -18.10 -12.86
C HIS A 16 4.11 -18.85 -12.24
N ALA A 17 5.35 -18.42 -12.54
CA ALA A 17 6.55 -19.02 -11.98
C ALA A 17 6.64 -18.80 -10.45
N SER A 18 6.30 -17.61 -9.96
CA SER A 18 6.24 -17.33 -8.52
C SER A 18 5.23 -18.22 -7.80
N LEU A 19 4.00 -18.32 -8.34
CA LEU A 19 2.93 -19.11 -7.75
C LEU A 19 3.31 -20.59 -7.73
N HIS A 20 3.80 -21.12 -8.86
CA HIS A 20 4.23 -22.50 -8.94
C HIS A 20 5.34 -22.81 -7.93
N LEU A 21 6.36 -21.96 -7.82
CA LEU A 21 7.46 -22.16 -6.88
C LEU A 21 7.01 -22.11 -5.42
N LEU A 22 6.07 -21.22 -5.07
CA LEU A 22 5.55 -21.10 -3.70
C LEU A 22 4.63 -22.27 -3.32
N HIS A 23 3.81 -22.75 -4.25
CA HIS A 23 2.91 -23.87 -4.01
C HIS A 23 3.56 -25.24 -4.15
N GLN A 24 4.56 -25.36 -5.02
CA GLN A 24 5.30 -26.59 -5.32
C GLN A 24 6.81 -26.27 -5.37
N PRO A 25 7.42 -25.99 -4.21
CA PRO A 25 8.85 -25.72 -4.13
C PRO A 25 9.66 -26.95 -4.59
N PRO A 26 10.61 -26.79 -5.54
CA PRO A 26 11.54 -27.87 -5.88
C PRO A 26 12.47 -28.16 -4.69
N PRO A 27 13.08 -29.36 -4.62
CA PRO A 27 13.93 -29.76 -3.48
C PRO A 27 15.14 -28.84 -3.28
N ASP A 28 15.61 -28.20 -4.36
CA ASP A 28 16.79 -27.35 -4.35
C ASP A 28 16.49 -25.91 -3.87
N VAL A 29 15.22 -25.58 -3.63
CA VAL A 29 14.84 -24.24 -3.20
C VAL A 29 15.18 -24.03 -1.73
N ASN A 30 15.69 -22.84 -1.41
CA ASN A 30 15.91 -22.45 -0.03
C ASN A 30 14.57 -22.11 0.65
N ILE A 31 14.03 -23.09 1.40
CA ILE A 31 12.75 -22.96 2.09
C ILE A 31 12.79 -21.85 3.16
N GLU A 32 13.92 -21.63 3.82
CA GLU A 32 14.06 -20.54 4.80
C GLU A 32 13.91 -19.16 4.16
N GLN A 33 14.36 -18.99 2.92
CA GLN A 33 14.14 -17.75 2.18
C GLN A 33 12.67 -17.55 1.81
N LEU A 34 11.93 -18.62 1.54
CA LEU A 34 10.49 -18.55 1.25
C LEU A 34 9.71 -18.16 2.51
N SER A 35 9.94 -18.85 3.63
CA SER A 35 9.26 -18.61 4.90
C SER A 35 9.62 -17.26 5.52
N GLY A 36 10.87 -16.83 5.36
CA GLY A 36 11.33 -15.50 5.79
C GLY A 36 10.93 -14.36 4.84
N GLY A 37 10.27 -14.64 3.71
CA GLY A 37 9.82 -13.62 2.76
C GLY A 37 10.94 -12.98 1.93
N HIS A 38 12.16 -13.52 1.97
CA HIS A 38 13.32 -12.99 1.25
C HIS A 38 13.37 -13.45 -0.21
N HIS A 39 12.69 -14.55 -0.54
CA HIS A 39 12.70 -15.11 -1.87
C HIS A 39 12.03 -14.16 -2.91
N PRO A 40 12.58 -13.99 -4.13
CA PRO A 40 12.02 -13.12 -5.16
C PRO A 40 10.56 -13.43 -5.52
N ALA A 41 10.17 -14.72 -5.50
CA ALA A 41 8.78 -15.13 -5.73
C ALA A 41 7.81 -14.55 -4.69
N THR A 42 8.18 -14.59 -3.40
CA THR A 42 7.38 -14.02 -2.30
C THR A 42 7.33 -12.50 -2.40
N ARG A 43 8.48 -11.86 -2.67
CA ARG A 43 8.57 -10.40 -2.84
C ARG A 43 7.73 -9.89 -4.01
N ARG A 44 7.63 -10.66 -5.11
CA ARG A 44 6.76 -10.33 -6.24
C ARG A 44 5.29 -10.25 -5.82
N LEU A 45 4.79 -11.25 -5.08
CA LEU A 45 3.40 -11.27 -4.62
C LEU A 45 3.11 -10.13 -3.64
N ALA A 46 4.03 -9.89 -2.69
CA ALA A 46 3.90 -8.77 -1.76
C ALA A 46 3.82 -7.42 -2.50
N LEU A 47 4.63 -7.23 -3.55
CA LEU A 47 4.57 -6.03 -4.38
C LEU A 47 3.24 -5.93 -5.14
N GLU A 48 2.72 -7.02 -5.71
CA GLU A 48 1.42 -7.01 -6.37
C GLU A 48 0.28 -6.63 -5.43
N GLU A 49 0.27 -7.18 -4.21
CA GLU A 49 -0.73 -6.87 -3.20
C GLU A 49 -0.68 -5.41 -2.78
N LEU A 50 0.53 -4.89 -2.50
CA LEU A 50 0.72 -3.48 -2.13
C LEU A 50 0.27 -2.53 -3.24
N LEU A 51 0.58 -2.86 -4.50
CA LEU A 51 0.14 -2.06 -5.65
C LEU A 51 -1.38 -2.11 -5.80
N ALA A 52 -1.98 -3.30 -5.73
CA ALA A 52 -3.43 -3.46 -5.80
C ALA A 52 -4.12 -2.65 -4.69
N HIS A 53 -3.63 -2.76 -3.46
CA HIS A 53 -4.15 -2.03 -2.32
C HIS A 53 -4.01 -0.51 -2.48
N GLN A 54 -2.84 -0.02 -2.88
CA GLN A 54 -2.59 1.41 -3.07
C GLN A 54 -3.46 2.00 -4.19
N LEU A 55 -3.68 1.25 -5.27
CA LEU A 55 -4.57 1.63 -6.36
C LEU A 55 -6.02 1.71 -5.87
N SER A 56 -6.51 0.69 -5.15
CA SER A 56 -7.85 0.71 -4.56
C SER A 56 -8.06 1.91 -3.63
N LEU A 57 -7.10 2.18 -2.74
CA LEU A 57 -7.16 3.37 -1.87
C LEU A 57 -7.12 4.68 -2.67
N ARG A 58 -6.37 4.72 -3.78
CA ARG A 58 -6.33 5.90 -4.66
C ARG A 58 -7.68 6.13 -5.33
N GLU A 59 -8.34 5.09 -5.82
CA GLU A 59 -9.68 5.18 -6.41
C GLU A 59 -10.70 5.70 -5.39
N VAL A 60 -10.70 5.17 -4.17
CA VAL A 60 -11.57 5.66 -3.09
C VAL A 60 -11.30 7.14 -2.80
N ARG A 61 -10.03 7.56 -2.69
CA ARG A 61 -9.67 8.98 -2.49
C ARG A 61 -10.16 9.88 -3.62
N LEU A 62 -10.00 9.44 -4.88
CA LEU A 62 -10.47 10.20 -6.04
C LEU A 62 -11.99 10.36 -6.01
N ARG A 63 -12.73 9.32 -5.62
CA ARG A 63 -14.18 9.38 -5.48
C ARG A 63 -14.62 10.35 -4.37
N ILE A 64 -14.00 10.28 -3.20
CA ILE A 64 -14.27 11.22 -2.09
C ILE A 64 -13.98 12.67 -2.51
N GLN A 65 -12.89 12.91 -3.26
CA GLN A 65 -12.56 14.26 -3.75
C GLN A 65 -13.57 14.75 -4.80
N ALA A 66 -14.04 13.86 -5.68
CA ALA A 66 -15.05 14.19 -6.68
C ALA A 66 -16.42 14.49 -6.06
N ASP A 67 -16.77 13.81 -4.97
CA ASP A 67 -18.06 14.00 -4.27
C ASP A 67 -18.15 15.37 -3.57
N GLY A 68 -17.00 16.06 -3.33
CA GLY A 68 -16.93 17.45 -2.88
C GLY A 68 -17.47 17.69 -1.47
N ALA A 69 -16.59 17.93 -0.50
CA ALA A 69 -17.02 18.33 0.85
C ALA A 69 -17.27 19.85 0.93
N PRO A 70 -18.33 20.31 1.62
CA PRO A 70 -18.53 21.73 1.86
C PRO A 70 -17.38 22.31 2.69
N THR A 71 -16.88 23.48 2.29
CA THR A 71 -15.84 24.18 3.05
C THR A 71 -16.40 24.66 4.39
N LEU A 72 -15.80 24.23 5.49
CA LEU A 72 -16.11 24.79 6.81
C LEU A 72 -15.52 26.20 6.92
N PRO A 73 -16.31 27.21 7.33
CA PRO A 73 -15.79 28.56 7.56
C PRO A 73 -14.72 28.54 8.66
N SER A 74 -13.73 29.43 8.57
CA SER A 74 -12.61 29.46 9.52
C SER A 74 -13.11 29.70 10.95
N GLY A 75 -12.92 28.73 11.85
CA GLY A 75 -13.36 28.80 13.24
C GLY A 75 -12.55 29.74 14.14
N ARG A 76 -11.77 30.68 13.59
CA ARG A 76 -10.83 31.54 14.37
C ARG A 76 -11.53 32.32 15.49
N SER A 77 -12.73 32.83 15.25
CA SER A 77 -13.51 33.56 16.27
C SER A 77 -14.01 32.64 17.38
N LEU A 78 -14.48 31.43 17.04
CA LEU A 78 -14.86 30.38 17.99
C LEU A 78 -13.66 29.92 18.82
N GLN A 79 -12.52 29.71 18.17
CA GLN A 79 -11.27 29.32 18.82
C GLN A 79 -10.78 30.40 19.79
N ALA A 80 -10.79 31.68 19.39
CA ALA A 80 -10.43 32.79 20.26
C ALA A 80 -11.35 32.91 21.48
N ARG A 81 -12.67 32.75 21.27
CA ARG A 81 -13.65 32.75 22.36
C ARG A 81 -13.47 31.58 23.32
N PHE A 82 -13.17 30.40 22.80
CA PHE A 82 -12.92 29.21 23.61
C PHE A 82 -11.65 29.38 24.47
N LEU A 83 -10.54 29.83 23.87
CA LEU A 83 -9.29 30.07 24.60
C LEU A 83 -9.44 31.13 25.69
N ALA A 84 -10.19 32.20 25.43
CA ALA A 84 -10.48 33.24 26.42
C ALA A 84 -11.31 32.74 27.62
N GLN A 85 -11.97 31.58 27.49
CA GLN A 85 -12.78 30.97 28.55
C GLN A 85 -12.05 29.87 29.31
N LEU A 86 -10.82 29.51 28.92
CA LEU A 86 -10.01 28.56 29.66
C LEU A 86 -9.33 29.26 30.86
N PRO A 87 -9.41 28.69 32.06
CA PRO A 87 -8.65 29.17 33.20
C PRO A 87 -7.18 28.78 32.99
N LEU A 88 -6.43 29.63 32.30
CA LEU A 88 -4.99 29.52 32.23
C LEU A 88 -4.43 30.01 33.58
N HIS A 89 -4.24 29.06 34.50
CA HIS A 89 -3.41 29.21 35.69
C HIS A 89 -1.97 28.78 35.37
#